data_AF-A0A3S4XSM5-F1
#
_entry.id   AF-A0A3S4XSM5-F1
#
_cell.length_a   1.000
_cell.length_b   1.000
_cell.length_c   1.000
_cell.angle_alpha   90.00
_cell.angle_beta   90.00
_cell.angle_gamma   90.00
#
_symmetry.space_group_name_H-M   'P 1'
#
loop_
_entity.id
_entity.type
_entity.pdbx_description
1 polymer ?
#
loop_
_entity_poly.entity_id
_entity_poly.type
_entity_poly.pdbx_seq_one_letter_code
_entity_poly.pdbx_strand_id
1 'polypeptide(L)' 'MDEVIFEEFKGTGNMELHLSRKIAEKRVFPAIDFNRSGTRKEDLLTTPDELQKCGFFVNS' A
#
# COMPACT_ATOMS: atom_id res chain seq x y z
N MET A 1 5.00 -19.99 -8.34
CA MET A 1 5.98 -19.34 -9.24
C MET A 1 5.80 -17.82 -9.13
N ASP A 2 4.60 -17.31 -9.37
CA ASP A 2 4.27 -15.88 -9.20
C ASP A 2 4.49 -15.36 -7.76
N GLU A 3 4.18 -16.16 -6.74
CA GLU A 3 4.43 -15.79 -5.33
C GLU A 3 5.93 -15.63 -5.00
N VAL A 4 6.79 -16.44 -5.62
CA VAL A 4 8.24 -16.38 -5.40
C VAL A 4 8.82 -15.12 -6.03
N ILE A 5 8.38 -14.82 -7.26
CA ILE A 5 8.77 -13.61 -7.97
C ILE A 5 8.25 -12.35 -7.24
N PHE A 6 7.03 -12.41 -6.69
CA PHE A 6 6.45 -11.33 -5.90
C PHE A 6 7.31 -11.00 -4.66
N GLU A 7 7.73 -12.00 -3.90
CA GLU A 7 8.58 -11.79 -2.71
C GLU A 7 10.00 -11.30 -3.08
N GLU A 8 10.59 -11.74 -4.20
CA GLU A 8 11.88 -11.23 -4.68
C GLU A 8 11.82 -9.75 -5.08
N PHE A 9 10.75 -9.32 -5.77
CA PHE A 9 10.55 -7.92 -6.13
C PHE A 9 10.19 -7.05 -4.92
N LYS A 10 9.53 -7.62 -3.90
CA LYS A 10 9.26 -6.95 -2.62
C LYS A 10 10.52 -6.66 -1.80
N GLY A 11 11.54 -7.52 -1.95
CA GLY A 11 12.86 -7.31 -1.34
C GLY A 11 13.64 -6.16 -1.96
N THR A 12 13.38 -5.83 -3.23
CA THR A 12 14.11 -4.82 -4.01
C THR A 12 13.35 -3.49 -4.18
N GLY A 13 12.02 -3.51 -4.11
CA GLY A 13 11.16 -2.32 -4.20
C GLY A 13 11.02 -1.54 -2.88
N ASN A 14 10.76 -0.24 -2.99
CA ASN A 14 10.50 0.65 -1.85
C ASN A 14 9.01 1.07 -1.72
N MET A 15 8.18 0.79 -2.73
CA MET A 15 6.77 1.13 -2.80
C MET A 15 5.95 -0.10 -3.23
N GLU A 16 4.89 -0.39 -2.50
CA GLU A 16 3.96 -1.48 -2.79
C GLU A 16 2.54 -0.92 -2.93
N LEU A 17 1.86 -1.26 -4.03
CA LEU A 17 0.45 -0.94 -4.25
C LEU A 17 -0.32 -2.23 -4.52
N HIS A 18 -1.13 -2.65 -3.56
CA HIS A 18 -1.92 -3.87 -3.63
C HIS A 18 -3.34 -3.56 -4.12
N LEU A 19 -3.81 -4.31 -5.10
CA LEU A 19 -5.17 -4.20 -5.62
C LEU A 19 -5.99 -5.41 -5.21
N SER A 20 -7.15 -5.17 -4.59
CA SER A 20 -8.03 -6.23 -4.09
C SER A 20 -9.11 -6.59 -5.11
N ARG A 21 -9.11 -7.86 -5.52
CA ARG A 21 -10.15 -8.43 -6.40
C ARG A 21 -11.55 -8.28 -5.80
N LYS A 22 -11.70 -8.41 -4.48
CA LYS A 22 -12.99 -8.28 -3.77
C LYS A 22 -13.59 -6.88 -3.91
N ILE A 23 -12.75 -5.84 -3.93
CA ILE A 23 -13.20 -4.45 -4.09
C ILE A 23 -13.60 -4.19 -5.55
N ALA A 24 -12.81 -4.71 -6.49
CA ALA A 24 -13.11 -4.64 -7.91
C ALA A 24 -14.41 -5.37 -8.30
N GLU A 25 -14.68 -6.54 -7.70
CA GLU A 25 -15.94 -7.28 -7.90
C GLU A 25 -17.17 -6.50 -7.42
N LYS A 26 -17.02 -5.68 -6.37
CA LYS A 26 -18.04 -4.73 -5.89
C LYS A 26 -18.17 -3.48 -6.77
N ARG A 27 -17.41 -3.38 -7.86
CA ARG A 27 -17.34 -2.21 -8.76
C ARG A 27 -16.97 -0.91 -8.05
N VAL A 28 -16.23 -1.00 -6.96
CA VAL A 28 -15.67 0.16 -6.26
C VAL A 28 -14.26 0.39 -6.78
N PHE A 29 -14.02 1.60 -7.30
CA PHE A 29 -12.73 1.98 -7.86
C PHE A 29 -12.25 3.30 -7.25
N PRO A 30 -10.95 3.42 -6.94
CA PRO A 30 -9.87 2.45 -7.18
C PRO A 30 -9.86 1.29 -6.16
N ALA A 31 -9.61 0.05 -6.63
CA ALA A 31 -9.69 -1.17 -5.84
C ALA A 31 -8.45 -1.42 -4.97
N ILE A 32 -7.98 -0.40 -4.25
CA ILE A 32 -6.71 -0.41 -3.50
C ILE A 32 -6.93 -1.06 -2.13
N ASP A 33 -6.00 -1.92 -1.74
CA ASP A 33 -5.88 -2.44 -0.38
C ASP A 33 -4.94 -1.55 0.43
N PHE A 34 -5.53 -0.65 1.23
CA PHE A 34 -4.78 0.35 2.00
C PHE A 34 -3.90 -0.26 3.09
N ASN A 35 -4.30 -1.38 3.69
CA ASN A 35 -3.56 -2.00 4.80
C ASN A 35 -2.30 -2.71 4.32
N ARG A 36 -2.28 -3.12 3.05
CA ARG A 36 -1.16 -3.83 2.44
C ARG A 36 -0.28 -2.93 1.57
N SER A 37 -0.77 -1.75 1.20
CA SER A 37 -0.04 -0.79 0.38
C SER A 37 0.73 0.18 1.25
N GLY A 38 1.94 0.57 0.83
CA GLY A 38 2.76 1.49 1.60
C GLY A 38 4.11 1.76 0.93
N THR A 39 4.76 2.85 1.35
CA THR A 39 6.11 3.21 0.90
C THR A 39 7.06 3.20 2.10
N ARG A 40 8.20 2.53 1.98
CA ARG A 40 9.24 2.57 3.02
C ARG A 40 9.85 3.96 3.07
N LYS A 41 10.06 4.48 4.29
CA LYS A 41 10.57 5.85 4.54
C LYS A 41 9.70 6.96 3.96
N GLU A 42 8.39 6.84 4.14
CA GLU A 42 7.42 7.88 3.76
C GLU A 42 7.61 9.21 4.52
N ASP A 43 8.33 9.21 5.65
CA ASP A 43 8.75 10.38 6.42
C ASP A 43 9.68 11.33 5.65
N LEU A 44 10.37 10.84 4.61
CA LEU A 44 11.19 11.67 3.72
C LEU A 44 10.38 12.33 2.59
N LEU A 45 9.16 11.87 2.36
CA LEU A 45 8.30 12.29 1.24
C LEU A 45 7.10 13.12 1.69
N THR A 46 6.74 13.06 2.96
CA THR A 46 5.56 13.70 3.53
C THR A 46 5.93 14.54 4.74
N THR A 47 5.14 15.57 5.01
CA THR A 47 5.31 16.36 6.24
C THR A 47 4.87 15.56 7.47
N PRO A 48 5.39 15.84 8.68
CA PRO A 48 5.01 15.10 9.90
C PRO A 48 3.50 15.09 10.17
N ASP A 49 2.80 16.20 9.88
CA ASP A 49 1.35 16.31 10.00
C ASP A 49 0.59 15.38 9.04
N GLU A 50 1.06 15.26 7.79
CA GLU A 50 0.46 14.39 6.79
C GLU A 50 0.71 12.92 7.12
N LEU A 51 1.93 12.59 7.57
CA LEU A 51 2.28 11.25 8.02
C LEU A 51 1.39 10.80 9.19
N GLN A 52 1.16 11.68 10.17
CA GLN A 52 0.28 11.40 11.30
C GLN A 52 -1.18 11.20 10.86
N LYS A 53 -1.68 12.01 9.92
CA LYS A 53 -3.03 11.84 9.37
C LYS A 53 -3.18 10.54 8.57
N CYS A 54 -2.19 10.20 7.77
CA CYS A 54 -2.18 8.94 7.01
C CYS A 54 -2.17 7.73 7.95
N GLY A 55 -1.30 7.76 8.97
CA GLY A 55 -1.25 6.74 10.01
C GLY A 55 -2.55 6.61 10.80
N PHE A 56 -3.22 7.72 11.12
CA PHE A 56 -4.55 7.68 11.75
C PHE A 56 -5.59 7.04 10.83
N PHE A 57 -5.59 7.38 9.55
CA PHE A 57 -6.54 6.84 8.56
C PHE A 57 -6.38 5.33 8.32
N VAL A 58 -5.15 4.82 8.35
CA VAL A 58 -4.88 3.37 8.17
C VAL A 58 -5.24 2.55 9.41
N ASN A 59 -5.10 3.13 10.61
CA ASN A 59 -5.36 2.43 11.87
C ASN A 59 -6.78 2.64 12.46
N SER A 60 -7.65 3.39 11.78
CA SER A 60 -9.05 3.63 12.17
C SER A 60 -10.00 2.61 11.56
#